data_AF-A0AA41Q539-F1
#
_entry.id   AF-A0AA41Q539-F1
#
_cell.length_a   1.000
_cell.length_b   1.000
_cell.length_c   1.000
_cell.angle_alpha   90.00
_cell.angle_beta   90.00
_cell.angle_gamma   90.00
#
_symmetry.space_group_name_H-M   'P 1'
#
loop_
_entity.id
_entity.type
_entity.pdbx_description
1 polymer ?
#
loop_
_entity_poly.entity_id
_entity_poly.type
_entity_poly.pdbx_seq_one_letter_code
_entity_poly.pdbx_strand_id
1 'polypeptide(L)'
;MNSTETIQLVRYVAALFPAVRTDPHTADAWHDVLHRYPIEQARAAAVRVSERQTFCSLADIVAELKRTRAVALDGFRYVPVPGDDDPTVYLAARREQLAAVAAGHRAADPEALTAARPRPVAELTAATGRDIPEEL
;
A
#
# COMPACT_ATOMS: atom_id res chain seq x y z
N MET A 1 10.79 0.90 -8.47
CA MET A 1 12.00 1.08 -7.65
C MET A 1 13.22 0.82 -8.52
N ASN A 2 14.33 1.51 -8.27
CA ASN A 2 15.61 1.30 -8.96
C ASN A 2 16.42 0.15 -8.31
N SER A 3 17.59 -0.18 -8.89
CA SER A 3 18.43 -1.29 -8.40
C SER A 3 18.94 -1.04 -6.97
N THR A 4 19.35 0.18 -6.65
CA THR A 4 19.79 0.56 -5.29
C THR A 4 18.70 0.40 -4.25
N GLU A 5 17.48 0.85 -4.56
CA GLU A 5 16.29 0.65 -3.73
C GLU A 5 15.96 -0.83 -3.55
N THR A 6 16.21 -1.66 -4.58
CA THR A 6 16.00 -3.10 -4.49
C THR A 6 17.00 -3.76 -3.53
N ILE A 7 18.27 -3.36 -3.57
CA ILE A 7 19.29 -3.81 -2.60
C ILE A 7 18.86 -3.44 -1.18
N GLN A 8 18.36 -2.22 -0.98
CA GLN A 8 17.85 -1.78 0.32
C GLN A 8 16.66 -2.62 0.78
N LEU A 9 15.73 -2.95 -0.12
CA LEU A 9 14.59 -3.80 0.18
C LEU A 9 15.02 -5.23 0.56
N VAL A 10 15.93 -5.85 -0.18
CA VAL A 10 16.42 -7.20 0.12
C VAL A 10 17.08 -7.24 1.50
N ARG A 11 17.94 -6.25 1.82
CA ARG A 11 18.54 -6.12 3.15
C ARG A 11 17.49 -5.95 4.25
N TYR A 12 16.46 -5.16 3.97
CA TYR A 12 15.36 -4.95 4.90
C TYR A 12 14.57 -6.24 5.14
N VAL A 13 14.26 -6.99 4.09
CA VAL A 13 13.57 -8.29 4.20
C VAL A 13 14.43 -9.30 4.96
N ALA A 14 15.74 -9.38 4.70
CA ALA A 14 16.63 -10.27 5.45
C ALA A 14 16.68 -9.92 6.95
N ALA A 15 16.60 -8.64 7.30
CA ALA A 15 16.51 -8.21 8.70
C ALA A 15 15.16 -8.56 9.34
N LEU A 16 14.07 -8.47 8.58
CA LEU A 16 12.72 -8.77 9.06
C LEU A 16 12.44 -10.28 9.14
N PHE A 17 13.07 -11.06 8.26
CA PHE A 17 12.92 -12.52 8.16
C PHE A 17 14.29 -13.20 8.21
N PRO A 18 14.82 -13.51 9.41
CA PRO A 18 16.18 -14.04 9.57
C PRO A 18 16.45 -15.37 8.82
N ALA A 19 15.41 -16.11 8.48
CA ALA A 19 15.50 -17.36 7.71
C ALA A 19 15.72 -17.14 6.19
N VAL A 20 15.53 -15.92 5.69
CA VAL A 20 15.74 -15.58 4.28
C VAL A 20 17.23 -15.47 4.01
N ARG A 21 17.74 -16.37 3.18
CA ARG A 21 19.13 -16.32 2.71
C ARG A 21 19.22 -15.33 1.56
N THR A 22 20.24 -14.48 1.62
CA THR A 22 20.56 -13.54 0.54
C THR A 22 21.98 -13.76 0.08
N ASP A 23 22.18 -13.75 -1.22
CA ASP A 23 23.48 -13.75 -1.89
C ASP A 23 23.67 -12.44 -2.68
N PRO A 24 24.88 -12.16 -3.20
CA PRO A 24 25.15 -10.93 -3.94
C PRO A 24 24.21 -10.66 -5.13
N HIS A 25 23.66 -11.71 -5.77
CA HIS A 25 22.78 -11.59 -6.93
C HIS A 25 21.29 -11.62 -6.57
N THR A 26 20.93 -11.85 -5.31
CA THR A 26 19.52 -11.87 -4.87
C THR A 26 18.82 -10.56 -5.23
N ALA A 27 19.49 -9.41 -5.05
CA ALA A 27 18.90 -8.11 -5.35
C ALA A 27 18.63 -7.91 -6.84
N ASP A 28 19.50 -8.38 -7.72
CA ASP A 28 19.31 -8.29 -9.17
C ASP A 28 18.10 -9.12 -9.61
N ALA A 29 18.02 -10.37 -9.14
CA ALA A 29 16.89 -11.25 -9.44
C ALA A 29 15.55 -10.69 -8.91
N TRP A 30 15.58 -10.04 -7.75
CA TRP A 30 14.39 -9.38 -7.19
C TRP A 30 14.03 -8.12 -8.00
N HIS A 31 15.02 -7.41 -8.54
CA HIS A 31 14.81 -6.19 -9.31
C HIS A 31 14.01 -6.46 -10.59
N ASP A 32 14.32 -7.56 -11.29
CA ASP A 32 13.59 -7.98 -12.50
C ASP A 32 12.08 -8.08 -12.27
N VAL A 33 11.66 -8.43 -11.06
CA VAL A 33 10.25 -8.57 -10.69
C VAL A 33 9.68 -7.30 -10.05
N LEU A 34 10.46 -6.63 -9.20
CA LEU A 34 9.99 -5.55 -8.33
C LEU A 34 10.20 -4.15 -8.89
N HIS A 35 10.98 -3.97 -9.96
CA HIS A 35 11.30 -2.64 -10.51
C HIS A 35 10.06 -1.78 -10.80
N ARG A 36 8.92 -2.40 -11.13
CA ARG A 36 7.65 -1.72 -11.40
C ARG A 36 6.90 -1.21 -10.16
N TYR A 37 7.31 -1.59 -8.95
CA TYR A 37 6.66 -1.18 -7.70
C TYR A 37 7.49 -0.11 -6.97
N PRO A 38 6.86 0.85 -6.27
CA PRO A 38 7.55 1.75 -5.36
C PRO A 38 8.16 0.99 -4.17
N ILE A 39 9.33 1.43 -3.68
CA ILE A 39 9.99 0.79 -2.53
C ILE A 39 9.13 0.83 -1.26
N GLU A 40 8.42 1.95 -1.01
CA GLU A 40 7.57 2.11 0.17
C GLU A 40 6.43 1.09 0.20
N GLN A 41 5.81 0.82 -0.96
CA GLN A 41 4.77 -0.20 -1.06
C GLN A 41 5.33 -1.60 -0.78
N ALA A 42 6.52 -1.90 -1.30
CA ALA A 42 7.15 -3.20 -1.10
C ALA A 42 7.61 -3.42 0.35
N ARG A 43 8.12 -2.37 1.02
CA ARG A 43 8.43 -2.40 2.46
C ARG A 43 7.18 -2.65 3.30
N ALA A 44 6.10 -1.90 3.05
CA ALA A 44 4.83 -2.10 3.74
C ALA A 44 4.25 -3.50 3.51
N ALA A 45 4.41 -4.04 2.29
CA ALA A 45 4.02 -5.42 1.99
C ALA A 45 4.85 -6.43 2.79
N ALA A 46 6.18 -6.27 2.88
CA ALA A 46 7.05 -7.13 3.68
C ALA A 46 6.65 -7.12 5.17
N VAL A 47 6.32 -5.96 5.74
CA VAL A 47 5.80 -5.85 7.11
C VAL A 47 4.52 -6.65 7.29
N ARG A 48 3.53 -6.46 6.40
CA ARG A 48 2.26 -7.20 6.47
C ARG A 48 2.43 -8.71 6.33
N VAL A 49 3.41 -9.16 5.54
CA VAL A 49 3.77 -10.59 5.47
C VAL A 49 4.36 -11.05 6.80
N SER A 50 5.22 -10.26 7.43
CA SER A 50 5.89 -10.63 8.70
C SER A 50 4.92 -10.80 9.87
N GLU A 51 3.78 -10.12 9.83
CA GLU A 51 2.71 -10.29 10.82
C GLU A 51 2.06 -11.68 10.78
N ARG A 52 2.22 -12.43 9.67
CA ARG A 52 1.49 -13.68 9.43
C ARG A 52 2.40 -14.91 9.35
N GLN A 53 3.68 -14.73 9.02
CA GLN A 53 4.60 -15.83 8.77
C GLN A 53 6.05 -15.44 9.10
N THR A 54 6.86 -16.44 9.43
CA THR A 54 8.27 -16.27 9.85
C THR A 54 9.27 -16.32 8.69
N PHE A 55 8.80 -16.67 7.49
CA PHE A 55 9.59 -16.72 6.26
C PHE A 55 8.90 -15.87 5.19
N CYS A 56 9.66 -15.25 4.30
CA CYS A 56 9.13 -14.46 3.19
C CYS A 56 9.85 -14.78 1.89
N SER A 57 9.09 -15.15 0.87
CA SER A 57 9.55 -15.23 -0.50
C SER A 57 9.26 -13.93 -1.26
N LEU A 58 9.90 -13.75 -2.41
CA LEU A 58 9.56 -12.70 -3.37
C LEU A 58 8.08 -12.76 -3.79
N ALA A 59 7.52 -13.98 -3.94
CA ALA A 59 6.14 -14.18 -4.34
C ALA A 59 5.15 -13.67 -3.28
N ASP A 60 5.47 -13.80 -2.00
CA ASP A 60 4.63 -13.32 -0.89
C ASP A 60 4.49 -11.80 -0.92
N ILE A 61 5.60 -11.09 -1.16
CA ILE A 61 5.60 -9.63 -1.30
C ILE A 61 4.76 -9.22 -2.51
N VAL A 62 4.93 -9.90 -3.65
CA VAL A 62 4.14 -9.60 -4.86
C VAL A 62 2.65 -9.89 -4.65
N ALA A 63 2.31 -10.97 -3.96
CA ALA A 63 0.93 -11.30 -3.63
C ALA A 63 0.32 -10.24 -2.72
N GLU A 64 1.04 -9.78 -1.71
CA GLU A 64 0.60 -8.74 -0.79
C GLU A 64 0.45 -7.37 -1.46
N LEU A 65 1.36 -7.03 -2.40
CA LEU A 65 1.25 -5.83 -3.23
C LEU A 65 -0.01 -5.86 -4.11
N LYS A 66 -0.27 -7.00 -4.76
CA LYS A 66 -1.48 -7.21 -5.56
C LYS A 66 -2.75 -7.12 -4.70
N ARG A 67 -2.73 -7.74 -3.52
CA ARG A 67 -3.83 -7.69 -2.54
C ARG A 67 -4.11 -6.26 -2.10
N THR A 68 -3.07 -5.52 -1.69
CA THR A 68 -3.19 -4.12 -1.28
C THR A 68 -3.77 -3.27 -2.42
N ARG A 69 -3.28 -3.48 -3.65
CA ARG A 69 -3.80 -2.78 -4.83
C ARG A 69 -5.26 -3.12 -5.13
N ALA A 70 -5.64 -4.38 -5.01
CA ALA A 70 -7.03 -4.81 -5.22
C ALA A 70 -7.97 -4.16 -4.20
N VAL A 71 -7.58 -4.15 -2.92
CA VAL A 71 -8.33 -3.45 -1.86
C VAL A 71 -8.40 -1.96 -2.12
N ALA A 72 -7.29 -1.32 -2.51
CA ALA A 72 -7.28 0.11 -2.80
C ALA A 72 -8.19 0.49 -3.98
N LEU A 73 -8.31 -0.41 -4.97
CA LEU A 73 -9.15 -0.20 -6.15
C LEU A 73 -10.60 -0.66 -5.96
N ASP A 74 -10.92 -1.27 -4.82
CA ASP A 74 -12.28 -1.69 -4.53
C ASP A 74 -13.22 -0.47 -4.48
N GLY A 75 -14.37 -0.57 -5.15
CA GLY A 75 -15.31 0.54 -5.29
C GLY A 75 -14.80 1.72 -6.13
N PHE A 76 -13.77 1.55 -6.97
CA PHE A 76 -13.24 2.63 -7.81
C PHE A 76 -14.33 3.32 -8.65
N ARG A 77 -14.42 4.64 -8.52
CA ARG A 77 -15.22 5.53 -9.35
C ARG A 77 -14.33 6.41 -10.21
N TYR A 78 -14.61 6.38 -11.51
CA TYR A 78 -13.96 7.25 -12.48
C TYR A 78 -14.57 8.66 -12.39
N VAL A 79 -13.72 9.69 -12.45
CA VAL A 79 -14.14 11.09 -12.55
C VAL A 79 -13.84 11.59 -13.96
N PRO A 80 -14.85 11.99 -14.75
CA PRO A 80 -14.63 12.51 -16.10
C PRO A 80 -13.67 13.68 -16.14
N VAL A 81 -12.84 13.74 -17.19
CA VAL A 81 -11.92 14.84 -17.47
C VAL A 81 -12.35 15.58 -18.74
N PRO A 82 -12.00 16.86 -18.93
CA PRO A 82 -12.34 17.58 -20.15
C PRO A 82 -11.84 16.85 -21.41
N GLY A 83 -12.75 16.62 -22.38
CA GLY A 83 -12.43 15.93 -23.64
C GLY A 83 -12.41 14.40 -23.56
N ASP A 84 -12.93 13.79 -22.49
CA ASP A 84 -12.98 12.33 -22.37
C ASP A 84 -14.01 11.63 -23.27
N ASP A 85 -14.74 12.40 -24.08
CA ASP A 85 -15.56 11.88 -25.19
C ASP A 85 -14.69 11.14 -26.23
N ASP A 86 -13.39 11.48 -26.34
CA ASP A 86 -12.40 10.72 -27.11
C ASP A 86 -11.98 9.46 -26.33
N PRO A 87 -12.17 8.24 -26.88
CA PRO A 87 -11.73 7.00 -26.24
C PRO A 87 -10.26 6.99 -25.81
N THR A 88 -9.38 7.66 -26.54
CA THR A 88 -7.94 7.72 -26.21
C THR A 88 -7.70 8.52 -24.94
N VAL A 89 -8.39 9.66 -24.81
CA VAL A 89 -8.32 10.55 -23.63
C VAL A 89 -8.94 9.84 -22.43
N TYR A 90 -10.11 9.23 -22.58
CA TYR A 90 -10.76 8.44 -21.54
C TYR A 90 -9.86 7.31 -21.00
N LEU A 91 -9.27 6.51 -21.89
CA LEU A 91 -8.43 5.39 -21.46
C LEU A 91 -7.15 5.85 -20.75
N ALA A 92 -6.54 6.95 -21.21
CA ALA A 92 -5.38 7.53 -20.55
C ALA A 92 -5.74 8.05 -19.15
N ALA A 93 -6.80 8.85 -19.04
CA ALA A 93 -7.29 9.41 -17.78
C ALA A 93 -7.71 8.30 -16.79
N ARG A 94 -8.39 7.26 -17.28
CA ARG A 94 -8.77 6.11 -16.45
C ARG A 94 -7.56 5.36 -15.91
N ARG A 95 -6.53 5.14 -16.73
CA ARG A 95 -5.27 4.49 -16.28
C ARG A 95 -4.55 5.33 -15.24
N GLU A 96 -4.48 6.65 -15.45
CA GLU A 96 -3.86 7.58 -14.51
C GLU A 96 -4.60 7.59 -13.16
N GLN A 97 -5.93 7.66 -13.17
CA GLN A 97 -6.73 7.61 -11.95
C GLN A 97 -6.58 6.28 -11.20
N LEU A 98 -6.57 5.14 -11.92
CA LEU A 98 -6.31 3.84 -11.32
C LEU A 98 -4.89 3.77 -10.70
N ALA A 99 -3.90 4.36 -11.37
CA ALA A 99 -2.54 4.44 -10.85
C ALA A 99 -2.47 5.31 -9.58
N ALA A 100 -3.15 6.46 -9.58
CA ALA A 100 -3.21 7.37 -8.44
C ALA A 100 -3.89 6.71 -7.23
N VAL A 101 -4.98 5.97 -7.44
CA VAL A 101 -5.66 5.23 -6.35
C VAL A 101 -4.78 4.10 -5.82
N ALA A 102 -4.17 3.31 -6.70
CA ALA A 102 -3.23 2.26 -6.30
C ALA A 102 -1.98 2.80 -5.58
N ALA A 103 -1.60 4.05 -5.85
CA ALA A 103 -0.53 4.74 -5.15
C ALA A 103 -0.97 5.38 -3.83
N GLY A 104 -2.27 5.45 -3.54
CA GLY A 104 -2.81 6.14 -2.38
C GLY A 104 -2.88 7.67 -2.51
N HIS A 105 -2.61 8.21 -3.70
CA HIS A 105 -2.71 9.65 -3.98
C HIS A 105 -4.15 10.12 -4.25
N ARG A 106 -5.08 9.17 -4.44
CA ARG A 106 -6.50 9.42 -4.72
C ARG A 106 -7.33 8.34 -4.02
N ALA A 107 -8.52 8.70 -3.54
CA ALA A 107 -9.48 7.72 -3.05
C ALA A 107 -10.15 6.95 -4.19
N ALA A 108 -10.50 5.69 -3.95
CA ALA A 108 -11.26 4.89 -4.90
C ALA A 108 -12.57 5.59 -5.30
N ASP A 109 -13.30 6.08 -4.30
CA ASP A 109 -14.48 6.91 -4.45
C ASP A 109 -14.25 8.27 -3.77
N PRO A 110 -13.94 9.32 -4.55
CA PRO A 110 -13.77 10.67 -4.00
C PRO A 110 -15.02 11.23 -3.32
N GLU A 111 -16.23 10.82 -3.73
CA GLU A 111 -17.50 11.33 -3.18
C GLU A 111 -17.87 10.64 -1.86
N ALA A 112 -17.45 9.40 -1.65
CA ALA A 112 -17.63 8.72 -0.37
C ALA A 112 -16.91 9.44 0.78
N LEU A 113 -15.77 10.08 0.50
CA LEU A 113 -15.03 10.87 1.48
C LEU A 113 -15.76 12.15 1.89
N THR A 114 -16.43 12.83 0.96
CA THR A 114 -17.22 14.03 1.26
C THR A 114 -18.54 13.71 1.96
N ALA A 115 -19.13 12.53 1.69
CA ALA A 115 -20.35 12.07 2.36
C ALA A 115 -20.12 11.59 3.80
N ALA A 116 -18.88 11.22 4.17
CA ALA A 116 -18.52 10.84 5.52
C ALA A 116 -18.55 12.07 6.45
N ARG A 117 -19.59 12.19 7.28
CA ARG A 117 -19.67 13.25 8.31
C ARG A 117 -18.42 13.17 9.22
N PRO A 118 -17.75 14.29 9.52
CA PRO A 118 -16.67 14.32 10.51
C PRO A 118 -17.18 13.73 11.82
N ARG A 119 -16.51 12.69 12.34
CA ARG A 119 -16.85 12.16 13.66
C ARG A 119 -16.46 13.23 14.70
N PRO A 120 -17.34 13.60 15.63
CA PRO A 120 -17.01 14.55 16.68
C PRO A 120 -16.04 13.89 17.66
N VAL A 121 -14.74 14.04 17.42
CA VAL A 121 -13.66 13.46 18.24
C VAL A 121 -13.81 13.87 19.72
N ALA A 122 -14.36 15.07 19.97
CA ALA A 122 -14.66 15.56 21.31
C ALA A 122 -15.68 14.71 22.09
N GLU A 123 -16.65 14.08 21.40
CA GLU A 123 -17.62 13.18 22.04
C GLU A 123 -17.00 11.82 22.36
N LEU A 124 -16.02 11.39 21.57
CA LEU A 124 -15.33 10.12 21.75
C LEU A 124 -14.31 10.19 22.90
N THR A 125 -13.63 11.33 23.09
CA THR A 125 -12.67 11.50 24.20
C THR A 125 -13.36 11.73 25.55
N ALA A 126 -14.60 12.23 25.56
CA ALA A 126 -15.38 12.37 26.78
C ALA A 126 -15.71 11.01 27.46
N ALA A 127 -15.70 9.92 26.70
CA ALA A 127 -15.98 8.58 27.22
C ALA A 127 -14.75 7.86 27.81
N THR A 128 -13.54 8.32 27.53
CA THR A 128 -12.28 7.59 27.86
C THR A 128 -11.61 8.07 29.16
N GLY A 129 -12.29 8.90 29.95
CA GLY A 129 -11.72 9.55 31.15
C GLY A 129 -12.40 9.18 32.47
N ARG A 130 -12.93 7.96 32.64
CA ARG A 130 -13.47 7.52 33.94
C ARG A 130 -12.45 6.67 34.70
N ASP A 131 -11.87 7.31 35.71
CA ASP A 131 -11.33 6.82 36.97
C ASP A 131 -10.42 5.59 36.93
N ILE A 132 -9.10 5.84 37.03
CA ILE A 132 -8.18 4.88 37.64
C ILE A 132 -8.44 4.96 39.15
N PRO A 133 -8.91 3.89 39.82
CA PRO A 133 -9.04 3.91 41.27
C PRO A 133 -7.64 4.05 41.88
N GLU A 134 -7.39 5.16 42.56
CA GLU A 134 -6.31 5.22 43.54
C GLU A 134 -6.76 4.39 44.75
N GLU A 135 -6.35 3.12 44.79
CA GLU A 135 -5.98 2.38 46.02
C GLU A 135 -5.77 0.89 45.71
N LEU A 136 -4.51 0.44 45.85
CA LEU A 136 -4.08 -0.68 46.71
C LEU A 136 -2.53 -0.74 46.77
#